data_AF-A0A3D0I0Y2-F1
#
_entry.id   AF-A0A3D0I0Y2-F1
#
_cell.length_a   1.000
_cell.length_b   1.000
_cell.length_c   1.000
_cell.angle_alpha   90.00
_cell.angle_beta   90.00
_cell.angle_gamma   90.00
#
_symmetry.space_group_name_H-M   'P 1'
#
loop_
_entity.id
_entity.type
_entity.pdbx_description
1 polymer ?
#
loop_
_entity_poly.entity_id
_entity_poly.type
_entity_poly.pdbx_seq_one_letter_code
_entity_poly.pdbx_strand_id
1 'polypeptide(L)'
;MITGETLTRIMKERGGGPDHMGCAQCIIHCSNVYLDKQGKYVTSSLEYETIWSFGAMLGINDMDTIARLDFLCDDIGLDTMNTGVAVAVALDAGYRKFGDTQAVLQMVEEIGQGTEMGKILGNGPVAVGKHFNHHRVPAVKGQS
;
A
#
# COMPACT_ATOMS: atom_id res chain seq x y z
N MET A 1 4.49 5.51 14.90
CA MET A 1 5.53 4.74 14.19
C MET A 1 4.87 3.48 13.67
N ILE A 2 5.06 3.14 12.40
CA ILE A 2 4.55 1.91 11.79
C ILE A 2 5.37 0.71 12.26
N THR A 3 4.87 -0.01 13.26
CA THR A 3 5.50 -1.23 13.80
C THR A 3 4.44 -2.29 14.03
N GLY A 4 4.86 -3.56 14.14
CA GLY A 4 3.94 -4.66 14.44
C GLY A 4 3.23 -4.50 15.79
N GLU A 5 3.91 -3.94 16.80
CA GLU A 5 3.31 -3.63 18.10
C GLU A 5 2.25 -2.54 17.98
N THR A 6 2.51 -1.52 17.15
CA THR A 6 1.53 -0.45 16.91
C THR A 6 0.32 -0.97 16.16
N LEU A 7 0.51 -1.81 15.14
CA LEU A 7 -0.59 -2.47 14.42
C LEU A 7 -1.44 -3.32 15.37
N THR A 8 -0.79 -4.20 16.15
CA THR A 8 -1.45 -5.07 17.12
C THR A 8 -2.25 -4.28 18.14
N ARG A 9 -1.68 -3.19 18.67
CA ARG A 9 -2.35 -2.31 19.62
C ARG A 9 -3.59 -1.66 19.00
N ILE A 10 -3.46 -1.08 17.81
CA ILE A 10 -4.57 -0.41 17.11
C ILE A 10 -5.72 -1.40 16.85
N MET A 11 -5.43 -2.60 16.34
CA MET A 11 -6.46 -3.59 16.05
C MET A 11 -7.24 -3.98 17.30
N LYS A 12 -6.53 -4.26 18.41
CA LYS A 12 -7.16 -4.60 19.69
C LYS A 12 -8.02 -3.46 20.24
N GLU A 13 -7.54 -2.22 20.16
CA GLU A 13 -8.29 -1.03 20.61
C GLU A 13 -9.59 -0.82 19.81
N ARG A 14 -9.62 -1.24 18.55
CA ARG A 14 -10.73 -0.95 17.62
C ARG A 14 -11.67 -2.12 17.38
N GLY A 15 -11.43 -3.28 18.00
CA GLY A 15 -12.25 -4.48 17.85
C GLY A 15 -11.87 -5.39 16.67
N GLY A 16 -10.72 -5.14 16.04
CA GLY A 16 -10.08 -6.05 15.10
C GLY A 16 -9.22 -7.10 15.82
N GLY A 17 -8.42 -7.84 15.06
CA GLY A 17 -7.59 -8.90 15.64
C GLY A 17 -6.55 -9.48 14.67
N PRO A 18 -5.48 -10.10 15.20
CA PRO A 18 -4.41 -10.70 14.39
C PRO A 18 -4.65 -12.17 14.01
N ASP A 19 -5.76 -12.78 14.42
CA ASP A 19 -6.03 -14.22 14.36
C ASP A 19 -7.21 -14.58 13.43
N HIS A 20 -7.34 -13.83 12.34
CA HIS A 20 -8.38 -14.05 11.35
C HIS A 20 -8.04 -15.25 10.45
N MET A 21 -9.01 -16.15 10.25
CA MET A 21 -8.88 -17.28 9.34
C MET A 21 -9.00 -16.79 7.88
N GLY A 22 -7.90 -16.30 7.31
CA GLY A 22 -7.85 -15.86 5.91
C GLY A 22 -7.84 -17.03 4.91
N CYS A 23 -6.97 -18.02 5.13
CA CYS A 23 -6.85 -19.19 4.25
C CYS A 23 -7.74 -20.34 4.74
N ALA A 24 -8.40 -21.04 3.81
CA ALA A 24 -9.28 -22.16 4.13
C ALA A 24 -8.57 -23.25 4.95
N GLN A 25 -9.15 -23.62 6.10
CA GLN A 25 -8.67 -24.67 7.00
C GLN A 25 -7.24 -24.48 7.54
N CYS A 26 -6.69 -23.26 7.45
CA CYS A 26 -5.35 -22.97 7.95
C CYS A 26 -5.37 -22.96 9.48
N ILE A 27 -4.38 -23.58 10.14
CA ILE A 27 -4.23 -23.52 11.61
C ILE A 27 -3.41 -22.32 12.11
N ILE A 28 -2.82 -21.56 11.20
CA ILE A 28 -1.88 -20.47 11.51
C ILE A 28 -2.62 -19.15 11.75
N HIS A 29 -3.66 -18.87 10.96
CA HIS A 29 -4.46 -17.63 11.03
C HIS A 29 -3.58 -16.36 10.99
N CYS A 30 -2.66 -16.25 10.03
CA CYS A 30 -1.76 -15.10 9.94
C CYS A 30 -2.46 -13.79 9.53
N SER A 31 -3.61 -13.90 8.88
CA SER A 31 -4.38 -12.73 8.43
C SER A 31 -4.89 -11.95 9.64
N ASN A 32 -4.93 -10.64 9.49
CA ASN A 32 -5.45 -9.72 10.48
C ASN A 32 -6.71 -9.01 9.98
N VAL A 33 -7.45 -8.36 10.87
CA VAL A 33 -8.59 -7.51 10.54
C VAL A 33 -8.33 -6.12 11.08
N TYR A 34 -8.27 -5.14 10.17
CA TYR A 34 -8.04 -3.75 10.50
C TYR A 34 -9.35 -2.95 10.40
N LEU A 35 -9.69 -2.29 11.51
CA LEU A 35 -10.89 -1.46 11.63
C LEU A 35 -10.50 0.01 11.78
N ASP A 36 -11.35 0.90 11.30
CA ASP A 36 -11.21 2.34 11.53
C ASP A 36 -11.55 2.72 12.98
N LYS A 37 -11.41 4.01 13.32
CA LYS A 37 -11.67 4.52 14.67
C LYS A 37 -13.13 4.37 15.11
N GLN A 38 -14.05 4.13 14.17
CA GLN A 38 -15.47 3.89 14.42
C GLN A 38 -15.79 2.38 14.52
N GLY A 39 -14.78 1.51 14.42
CA GLY A 39 -14.95 0.06 14.43
C GLY A 39 -15.48 -0.50 13.12
N LYS A 40 -15.47 0.27 12.04
CA LYS A 40 -15.87 -0.20 10.71
C LYS A 40 -14.70 -0.88 10.01
N TYR A 41 -15.00 -1.97 9.32
CA TYR A 41 -14.03 -2.69 8.50
C TYR A 41 -13.38 -1.80 7.44
N VAL A 42 -12.04 -1.87 7.36
CA VAL A 42 -11.24 -1.20 6.33
C VAL A 42 -10.61 -2.26 5.41
N THR A 43 -9.77 -3.12 5.98
CA THR A 43 -9.07 -4.17 5.23
C THR A 43 -8.77 -5.37 6.14
N SER A 44 -8.35 -6.47 5.53
CA SER A 44 -7.86 -7.67 6.19
C SER A 44 -6.56 -8.10 5.53
N SER A 45 -5.77 -8.93 6.21
CA SER A 45 -4.45 -9.32 5.69
C SER A 45 -3.57 -8.10 5.39
N LEU A 46 -3.57 -7.10 6.30
CA LEU A 46 -2.65 -5.98 6.19
C LEU A 46 -1.23 -6.50 6.50
N GLU A 47 -0.57 -7.01 5.46
CA GLU A 47 0.70 -7.71 5.55
C GLU A 47 1.90 -6.75 5.66
N TYR A 48 3.05 -7.30 6.04
CA TYR A 48 4.29 -6.55 6.22
C TYR A 48 4.73 -5.81 4.96
N GLU A 49 4.66 -6.47 3.80
CA GLU A 49 5.06 -5.94 2.50
C GLU A 49 4.25 -4.70 2.10
N THR A 50 2.92 -4.71 2.34
CA THR A 50 2.06 -3.54 2.12
C THR A 50 2.47 -2.39 3.04
N ILE A 51 2.69 -2.68 4.34
CA ILE A 51 3.08 -1.64 5.31
C ILE A 51 4.43 -1.03 4.96
N TRP A 52 5.38 -1.82 4.50
CA TRP A 52 6.68 -1.33 4.04
C TRP A 52 6.55 -0.47 2.78
N SER A 53 5.88 -0.99 1.75
CA SER A 53 5.80 -0.39 0.42
C SER A 53 4.98 0.90 0.38
N PHE A 54 3.88 0.99 1.15
CA PHE A 54 3.08 2.22 1.25
C PHE A 54 3.42 3.09 2.47
N GLY A 55 4.10 2.54 3.46
CA GLY A 55 4.51 3.27 4.66
C GLY A 55 5.92 3.81 4.56
N ALA A 56 6.89 3.01 5.03
CA ALA A 56 8.29 3.43 5.19
C ALA A 56 8.91 3.93 3.87
N MET A 57 8.64 3.24 2.77
CA MET A 57 9.15 3.58 1.43
C MET A 57 8.65 4.95 0.94
N LEU A 58 7.43 5.33 1.29
CA LEU A 58 6.81 6.60 0.86
C LEU A 58 6.94 7.72 1.89
N GLY A 59 7.55 7.45 3.05
CA GLY A 59 7.61 8.39 4.16
C GLY A 59 6.26 8.58 4.88
N ILE A 60 5.35 7.61 4.78
CA ILE A 60 4.03 7.63 5.41
C ILE A 60 4.09 6.86 6.72
N ASN A 61 3.67 7.51 7.82
CA ASN A 61 3.68 6.94 9.17
C ASN A 61 2.28 6.82 9.78
N ASP A 62 1.25 6.81 8.92
CA ASP A 62 -0.15 6.70 9.29
C ASP A 62 -0.72 5.34 8.86
N MET A 63 -1.04 4.50 9.84
CA MET A 63 -1.57 3.15 9.60
C MET A 63 -2.96 3.19 8.96
N ASP A 64 -3.77 4.22 9.24
CA ASP A 64 -5.10 4.37 8.65
C ASP A 64 -5.01 4.59 7.13
N THR A 65 -4.08 5.46 6.68
CA THR A 65 -3.77 5.67 5.27
C THR A 65 -3.27 4.38 4.61
N ILE A 66 -2.34 3.67 5.24
CA ILE A 66 -1.76 2.43 4.67
C ILE A 66 -2.84 1.35 4.52
N ALA A 67 -3.69 1.16 5.54
CA ALA A 67 -4.82 0.23 5.47
C ALA A 67 -5.82 0.59 4.36
N ARG A 68 -5.99 1.89 4.07
CA ARG A 68 -6.82 2.33 2.96
C ARG A 68 -6.18 2.06 1.60
N LEU A 69 -4.85 2.19 1.48
CA LEU A 69 -4.12 1.85 0.26
C LEU A 69 -4.15 0.35 -0.02
N ASP A 70 -4.03 -0.46 1.02
CA ASP A 70 -4.23 -1.92 0.97
C ASP A 70 -5.62 -2.27 0.41
N PHE A 71 -6.68 -1.70 0.99
CA PHE A 71 -8.05 -1.86 0.49
C PHE A 71 -8.19 -1.47 -0.99
N LEU A 72 -7.60 -0.35 -1.40
CA LEU A 72 -7.66 0.08 -2.80
C LEU A 72 -6.94 -0.91 -3.73
N CYS A 73 -5.79 -1.44 -3.32
CA CYS A 73 -5.08 -2.46 -4.09
C CYS A 73 -5.90 -3.75 -4.20
N ASP A 74 -6.51 -4.21 -3.12
CA ASP A 74 -7.38 -5.40 -3.15
C ASP A 74 -8.60 -5.22 -4.07
N ASP A 75 -9.28 -4.06 -3.98
CA ASP A 75 -10.49 -3.78 -4.76
C ASP A 75 -10.19 -3.59 -6.26
N ILE A 76 -9.07 -2.95 -6.59
CA ILE A 76 -8.64 -2.72 -7.98
C ILE A 76 -7.96 -3.98 -8.57
N GLY A 77 -7.38 -4.84 -7.73
CA GLY A 77 -6.61 -6.01 -8.15
C GLY A 77 -5.14 -5.70 -8.46
N LEU A 78 -4.48 -4.94 -7.58
CA LEU A 78 -3.09 -4.51 -7.71
C LEU A 78 -2.18 -5.19 -6.68
N ASP A 79 -0.95 -5.52 -7.08
CA ASP A 79 0.11 -5.89 -6.13
C ASP A 79 0.59 -4.66 -5.35
N THR A 80 0.51 -4.70 -4.03
CA THR A 80 0.86 -3.58 -3.14
C THR A 80 2.34 -3.24 -3.20
N MET A 81 3.22 -4.25 -3.33
CA MET A 81 4.66 -4.04 -3.48
C MET A 81 4.97 -3.28 -4.75
N ASN A 82 4.55 -3.81 -5.90
CA ASN A 82 4.85 -3.20 -7.19
C ASN A 82 4.20 -1.82 -7.35
N THR A 83 2.99 -1.63 -6.81
CA THR A 83 2.29 -0.34 -6.82
C THR A 83 2.98 0.68 -5.91
N GLY A 84 3.32 0.32 -4.67
CA GLY A 84 4.01 1.18 -3.73
C GLY A 84 5.38 1.63 -4.26
N VAL A 85 6.15 0.72 -4.88
CA VAL A 85 7.43 1.07 -5.51
C VAL A 85 7.25 1.95 -6.74
N ALA A 86 6.23 1.71 -7.58
CA ALA A 86 5.91 2.58 -8.71
C ALA A 86 5.58 4.01 -8.26
N VAL A 87 4.77 4.14 -7.22
CA VAL A 87 4.47 5.43 -6.57
C VAL A 87 5.77 6.05 -6.05
N ALA A 88 6.60 5.30 -5.32
CA ALA A 88 7.87 5.79 -4.78
C ALA A 88 8.78 6.38 -5.87
N VAL A 89 8.92 5.71 -7.01
CA VAL A 89 9.71 6.20 -8.15
C VAL A 89 9.15 7.52 -8.69
N ALA A 90 7.82 7.68 -8.75
CA ALA A 90 7.21 8.94 -9.16
C ALA A 90 7.44 10.06 -8.13
N LEU A 91 7.34 9.78 -6.82
CA LEU A 91 7.68 10.75 -5.77
C LEU A 91 9.14 11.19 -5.87
N ASP A 92 10.02 10.23 -6.08
CA ASP A 92 11.46 10.41 -6.17
C ASP A 92 11.90 11.17 -7.44
N ALA A 93 11.13 11.06 -8.52
CA ALA A 93 11.24 11.86 -9.73
C ALA A 93 10.66 13.28 -9.59
N GLY A 94 10.05 13.61 -8.46
CA GLY A 94 9.51 14.94 -8.16
C GLY A 94 8.06 15.17 -8.62
N TYR A 95 7.33 14.12 -9.03
CA TYR A 95 5.92 14.25 -9.45
C TYR A 95 5.01 14.69 -8.29
N ARG A 96 5.26 14.15 -7.09
CA ARG A 96 4.62 14.51 -5.81
C ARG A 96 5.65 14.39 -4.69
N LYS A 97 5.28 14.73 -3.46
CA LYS A 97 6.19 14.73 -2.30
C LYS A 97 6.07 13.46 -1.48
N PHE A 98 7.20 12.98 -0.96
CA PHE A 98 7.22 11.97 0.10
C PHE A 98 6.41 12.44 1.31
N GLY A 99 5.67 11.51 1.93
CA GLY A 99 4.81 11.74 3.09
C GLY A 99 3.45 12.38 2.79
N ASP A 100 3.15 12.73 1.54
CA ASP A 100 1.84 13.28 1.15
C ASP A 100 0.81 12.15 0.97
N THR A 101 0.11 11.83 2.06
CA THR A 101 -0.85 10.72 2.10
C THR A 101 -2.01 10.89 1.11
N GLN A 102 -2.49 12.11 0.92
CA GLN A 102 -3.60 12.39 0.01
C GLN A 102 -3.18 12.26 -1.44
N ALA A 103 -2.00 12.75 -1.80
CA ALA A 103 -1.48 12.58 -3.15
C ALA A 103 -1.28 11.09 -3.48
N VAL A 104 -0.77 10.28 -2.55
CA VAL A 104 -0.57 8.84 -2.75
C VAL A 104 -1.91 8.11 -2.93
N LEU A 105 -2.92 8.41 -2.12
CA LEU A 105 -4.28 7.86 -2.29
C LEU A 105 -4.84 8.17 -3.68
N GLN A 106 -4.75 9.43 -4.12
CA GLN A 106 -5.21 9.85 -5.44
C GLN A 106 -4.46 9.14 -6.56
N MET A 107 -3.15 8.97 -6.44
CA MET A 107 -2.33 8.26 -7.42
C MET A 107 -2.75 6.79 -7.58
N VAL A 108 -3.13 6.11 -6.50
CA VAL A 108 -3.65 4.73 -6.59
C VAL A 108 -5.06 4.69 -7.17
N GLU A 109 -5.94 5.62 -6.79
CA GLU A 109 -7.28 5.77 -7.37
C GLU A 109 -7.22 6.06 -8.89
N GLU A 110 -6.25 6.86 -9.34
CA GLU A 110 -6.00 7.14 -10.76
C GLU A 110 -5.76 5.86 -11.58
N ILE A 111 -5.14 4.83 -10.98
CA ILE A 111 -4.91 3.52 -11.62
C ILE A 111 -6.26 2.87 -11.92
N GLY A 112 -7.15 2.77 -10.92
CA GLY A 112 -8.49 2.20 -11.08
C GLY A 112 -9.38 3.01 -12.05
N GLN A 113 -9.19 4.32 -12.10
CA GLN A 113 -9.87 5.21 -13.06
C GLN A 113 -9.30 5.13 -14.48
N GLY A 114 -8.11 4.55 -14.66
CA GLY A 114 -7.47 4.41 -15.96
C GLY A 114 -7.03 5.73 -16.60
N THR A 115 -6.68 6.74 -15.78
CA THR A 115 -6.12 8.00 -16.27
C THR A 115 -4.78 7.77 -16.99
N GLU A 116 -4.26 8.77 -17.69
CA GLU A 116 -2.95 8.64 -18.36
C GLU A 116 -1.84 8.30 -17.35
N MET A 117 -1.78 9.05 -16.23
CA MET A 117 -0.84 8.77 -15.15
C MET A 117 -1.14 7.44 -14.46
N GLY A 118 -2.41 7.11 -14.22
CA GLY A 118 -2.83 5.85 -13.62
C GLY A 118 -2.38 4.63 -14.44
N LYS A 119 -2.46 4.70 -15.77
CA LYS A 119 -1.93 3.66 -16.65
C LYS A 119 -0.42 3.52 -16.54
N ILE A 120 0.32 4.62 -16.38
CA ILE A 120 1.78 4.58 -16.20
C ILE A 120 2.13 3.94 -14.86
N LEU A 121 1.46 4.36 -13.78
CA LEU A 121 1.64 3.82 -12.42
C LEU A 121 1.30 2.32 -12.36
N GLY A 122 0.17 1.92 -12.95
CA GLY A 122 -0.27 0.52 -12.99
C GLY A 122 0.63 -0.41 -13.80
N ASN A 123 1.48 0.13 -14.69
CA ASN A 123 2.48 -0.64 -15.42
C ASN A 123 3.79 -0.84 -14.64
N GLY A 124 3.84 -0.44 -13.36
CA GLY A 124 4.94 -0.70 -12.44
C GLY A 124 6.11 0.30 -12.53
N PRO A 125 7.11 0.15 -11.66
CA PRO A 125 8.14 1.17 -11.45
C PRO A 125 9.06 1.38 -12.65
N VAL A 126 9.28 0.36 -13.48
CA VAL A 126 10.07 0.51 -14.70
C VAL A 126 9.35 1.39 -15.74
N ALA A 127 8.02 1.29 -15.84
CA ALA A 127 7.25 2.15 -16.72
C ALA A 127 7.27 3.60 -16.22
N VAL A 128 7.09 3.79 -14.91
CA VAL A 128 7.19 5.10 -14.25
C VAL A 128 8.58 5.72 -14.44
N GLY A 129 9.65 4.96 -14.20
CA GLY A 129 11.02 5.43 -14.37
C GLY A 129 11.31 5.85 -15.81
N LYS A 130 10.86 5.07 -16.80
CA LYS A 130 10.97 5.45 -18.22
C LYS A 130 10.20 6.73 -18.54
N HIS A 131 8.97 6.87 -18.02
CA HIS A 131 8.13 8.04 -18.26
C HIS A 131 8.79 9.33 -17.75
N PHE A 132 9.35 9.32 -16.54
CA PHE A 132 10.01 10.47 -15.95
C PHE A 132 11.50 10.62 -16.34
N ASN A 133 12.03 9.73 -17.19
CA ASN A 133 13.47 9.64 -17.47
C ASN A 133 14.31 9.55 -16.18
N HIS A 134 13.82 8.78 -15.21
CA HIS A 134 14.40 8.62 -13.88
C HIS A 134 15.16 7.30 -13.76
N HIS A 135 16.38 7.37 -13.23
CA HIS A 135 17.30 6.23 -13.22
C HIS A 135 17.25 5.41 -11.93
N ARG A 136 16.71 5.96 -10.84
CA ARG A 136 16.59 5.27 -9.55
C ARG A 136 15.31 4.45 -9.51
N VAL A 137 15.37 3.27 -10.12
CA VAL A 137 14.25 2.33 -10.21
C VAL A 137 14.65 1.01 -9.56
N PRO A 138 14.21 0.73 -8.31
CA PRO A 138 14.55 -0.50 -7.62
C PRO A 138 13.69 -1.65 -8.17
N ALA A 139 14.15 -2.26 -9.27
CA ALA A 139 13.49 -3.39 -9.90
C ALA A 139 14.50 -4.35 -10.53
N VAL A 140 14.19 -5.65 -10.50
CA VAL A 140 14.97 -6.71 -11.15
C VAL A 140 14.05 -7.44 -12.13
N LYS A 141 14.46 -7.54 -13.41
CA LYS A 141 13.65 -8.13 -14.49
C LYS A 141 12.27 -7.47 -14.67
N GLY A 142 12.12 -6.21 -14.25
CA GLY A 142 10.87 -5.47 -14.35
C GLY A 142 9.88 -5.69 -13.20
N GLN A 143 10.29 -6.40 -12.15
CA GLN A 143 9.51 -6.58 -10.92
C GLN A 143 10.23 -5.90 -9.76
N SER A 144 9.44 -5.35 -8.83
CA SER A 144 9.91 -4.69 -7.62
C SER A 144 10.45 -5.69 -6.60
#